data_AF-A0A920FIS0-F1
#
_entry.id   AF-A0A920FIS0-F1
#
_cell.length_a   1.000
_cell.length_b   1.000
_cell.length_c   1.000
_cell.angle_alpha   90.00
_cell.angle_beta   90.00
_cell.angle_gamma   90.00
#
_symmetry.space_group_name_H-M   'P 1'
#
loop_
_entity.id
_entity.type
_entity.pdbx_description
1 polymer ?
#
loop_
_entity_poly.entity_id
_entity_poly.type
_entity_poly.pdbx_seq_one_letter_code
_entity_poly.pdbx_strand_id
1 'polypeptide(L)' 'MKNPSEELETLKENIQQIQDELIQNLLDCVHIYELEEDMYQKMITLINQYTKSAFRITKAIEAQEIIELVLVKGIKNKQ' A
#
# COMPACT_ATOMS: atom_id res chain seq x y z
N MET A 1 -19.06 -0.61 20.44
CA MET A 1 -17.96 -1.23 19.68
C MET A 1 -18.26 -1.00 18.22
N LYS A 2 -17.34 -0.40 17.44
CA LYS A 2 -17.53 -0.27 15.99
C LYS A 2 -17.59 -1.66 15.37
N ASN A 3 -18.43 -1.85 14.37
CA ASN A 3 -18.55 -3.13 13.69
C ASN A 3 -17.26 -3.36 12.87
N PRO A 4 -16.54 -4.48 13.06
CA PRO A 4 -15.31 -4.76 12.30
C PRO A 4 -15.49 -4.68 10.78
N SER A 5 -16.70 -4.91 10.27
CA SER A 5 -17.02 -4.74 8.85
C SER A 5 -17.02 -3.27 8.43
N GLU A 6 -17.50 -2.36 9.27
CA GLU A 6 -17.53 -0.92 8.96
C GLU A 6 -16.12 -0.33 8.95
N GLU A 7 -15.26 -0.79 9.87
CA GLU A 7 -13.86 -0.37 9.89
C GLU A 7 -13.11 -0.85 8.65
N LEU A 8 -13.38 -2.08 8.20
CA LEU A 8 -12.79 -2.60 6.97
C LEU A 8 -13.24 -1.82 5.73
N GLU A 9 -14.53 -1.49 5.62
CA GLU A 9 -15.01 -0.67 4.49
C GLU A 9 -14.41 0.74 4.52
N THR A 10 -14.32 1.37 5.70
CA THR A 10 -13.66 2.69 5.85
C THR A 10 -12.21 2.63 5.36
N LEU A 11 -11.47 1.57 5.67
CA LEU A 11 -10.08 1.41 5.22
C LEU A 11 -9.99 1.23 3.70
N LYS A 12 -10.96 0.54 3.08
CA LYS A 12 -11.03 0.40 1.62
C LYS A 12 -11.35 1.72 0.93
N GLU A 13 -12.29 2.49 1.48
CA GLU A 13 -12.64 3.82 0.99
C GLU A 13 -11.43 4.77 1.04
N ASN A 14 -10.68 4.75 2.14
CA ASN A 14 -9.45 5.54 2.27
C ASN A 14 -8.39 5.13 1.22
N ILE A 15 -8.24 3.84 0.95
CA ILE A 15 -7.33 3.37 -0.11
C ILE A 15 -7.79 3.89 -1.47
N GLN A 16 -9.09 3.81 -1.77
CA GLN A 16 -9.64 4.31 -3.03
C GLN A 16 -9.37 5.81 -3.19
N GLN A 17 -9.66 6.61 -2.15
CA GLN A 17 -9.42 8.05 -2.17
C GLN A 17 -7.95 8.39 -2.44
N ILE A 18 -7.01 7.71 -1.78
CA ILE A 18 -5.57 7.92 -2.01
C ILE A 18 -5.18 7.58 -3.46
N GLN A 19 -5.77 6.53 -4.04
CA GLN A 19 -5.50 6.13 -5.41
C GLN A 19 -6.06 7.15 -6.41
N ASP A 20 -7.26 7.67 -6.15
CA ASP A 20 -7.89 8.71 -6.95
C ASP A 20 -7.03 9.99 -6.93
N GLU A 21 -6.59 10.42 -5.75
CA GLU A 21 -5.69 11.57 -5.56
C GLU A 21 -4.35 11.37 -6.28
N LEU A 22 -3.77 10.16 -6.21
CA LEU A 22 -2.53 9.84 -6.92
C LEU A 22 -2.71 9.95 -8.44
N ILE A 23 -3.78 9.38 -8.99
CA ILE A 23 -4.04 9.46 -10.43
C ILE A 23 -4.22 10.91 -10.85
N GLN A 24 -5.03 11.69 -10.13
CA GLN A 24 -5.26 13.09 -10.46
C GLN A 24 -3.95 13.89 -10.48
N ASN A 25 -3.12 13.74 -9.44
CA ASN A 25 -1.81 14.41 -9.37
C ASN A 25 -0.89 14.03 -10.54
N LEU A 26 -0.91 12.76 -10.97
CA LEU A 26 -0.13 12.30 -12.11
C LEU A 26 -0.63 12.90 -13.43
N LEU A 27 -1.96 12.94 -13.63
CA LEU A 27 -2.58 13.54 -14.81
C LEU A 27 -2.29 15.05 -14.90
N ASP A 28 -2.37 15.75 -13.77
CA ASP A 28 -2.05 17.18 -13.67
C ASP A 28 -0.59 17.46 -14.07
N CYS A 29 0.34 16.59 -13.65
CA CYS A 29 1.76 16.69 -13.98
C CYS A 29 2.05 16.55 -15.49
N VAL A 30 1.18 15.86 -16.23
CA VAL A 30 1.33 15.66 -17.69
C VAL A 30 0.30 16.45 -18.51
N HIS A 31 -0.42 17.38 -17.86
CA HIS A 31 -1.44 18.23 -18.50
C HIS A 31 -2.55 17.45 -19.22
N ILE A 32 -2.96 16.30 -18.65
CA ILE A 32 -4.12 15.54 -19.12
C ILE A 32 -5.33 15.94 -18.27
N TYR A 33 -6.35 16.51 -18.92
CA TYR A 33 -7.57 17.01 -18.26
C TYR A 33 -8.80 16.13 -18.50
N GLU A 34 -8.72 15.22 -19.47
CA GLU A 34 -9.76 14.26 -19.79
C GLU A 34 -9.13 12.88 -19.96
N LEU A 35 -9.75 11.88 -19.35
CA LEU A 35 -9.30 10.50 -19.39
C LEU A 35 -10.51 9.59 -19.65
N GLU A 36 -10.34 8.63 -20.54
CA GLU A 36 -11.35 7.60 -20.75
C GLU A 36 -11.52 6.74 -19.49
N GLU A 37 -12.76 6.42 -19.12
CA GLU A 37 -13.08 5.60 -17.93
C GLU A 37 -12.32 4.26 -17.94
N ASP A 38 -12.23 3.59 -19.09
CA ASP A 38 -11.49 2.33 -19.22
C ASP A 38 -9.99 2.48 -18.92
N MET A 39 -9.40 3.63 -19.23
CA MET A 39 -8.01 3.93 -18.86
C MET A 39 -7.88 4.15 -17.36
N TYR A 40 -8.81 4.89 -16.76
CA TYR A 40 -8.86 5.11 -15.32
C TYR A 40 -8.91 3.78 -14.55
N GLN A 41 -9.82 2.89 -14.93
CA GLN A 41 -9.98 1.58 -14.30
C GLN A 41 -8.73 0.71 -14.45
N LYS A 42 -8.04 0.78 -15.60
CA LYS A 42 -6.74 0.10 -15.80
C LYS A 42 -5.66 0.68 -14.89
N MET A 43 -5.60 2.00 -14.74
CA MET A 43 -4.64 2.68 -13.85
C MET A 43 -4.86 2.26 -12.39
N ILE A 44 -6.10 2.31 -11.89
CA ILE A 44 -6.45 1.84 -10.54
C ILE A 44 -6.07 0.36 -10.35
N THR A 45 -6.34 -0.49 -11.34
CA THR A 45 -5.98 -1.92 -11.27
C THR A 45 -4.48 -2.11 -11.12
N LEU A 46 -3.68 -1.41 -11.92
CA LEU A 46 -2.21 -1.48 -11.86
C LEU A 46 -1.67 -0.94 -10.53
N ILE A 47 -2.16 0.22 -10.07
CA ILE A 47 -1.78 0.81 -8.78
C ILE A 47 -2.06 -0.19 -7.65
N ASN A 48 -3.24 -0.83 -7.65
CA ASN A 48 -3.59 -1.85 -6.68
C ASN A 48 -2.63 -3.06 -6.70
N GLN A 49 -2.27 -3.55 -7.89
CA GLN A 49 -1.36 -4.68 -8.03
C GLN A 49 0.05 -4.35 -7.50
N TYR A 50 0.62 -3.22 -7.90
CA TYR A 50 1.94 -2.81 -7.46
C TYR A 50 1.97 -2.45 -5.97
N THR A 51 0.94 -1.79 -5.44
CA THR A 51 0.82 -1.46 -4.01
C THR A 51 0.80 -2.74 -3.17
N LYS A 52 0.00 -3.74 -3.56
CA LYS A 52 -0.04 -5.05 -2.87
C LYS A 52 1.31 -5.77 -2.93
N SER A 53 2.00 -5.71 -4.06
CA SER A 53 3.32 -6.31 -4.22
C SER A 53 4.35 -5.63 -3.30
N ALA A 54 4.41 -4.30 -3.33
CA ALA A 54 5.32 -3.52 -2.49
C ALA A 54 5.04 -3.76 -1.00
N PHE A 55 3.76 -3.74 -0.58
CA PHE A 55 3.37 -3.99 0.81
C PHE A 55 3.82 -5.37 1.31
N ARG A 56 3.70 -6.42 0.48
CA ARG A 56 4.18 -7.77 0.84
C ARG A 56 5.68 -7.79 1.07
N ILE A 57 6.45 -7.10 0.22
CA ILE A 57 7.90 -6.99 0.36
C ILE A 57 8.26 -6.20 1.62
N THR A 58 7.60 -5.07 1.89
CA THR A 58 7.80 -4.29 3.12
C THR A 58 7.57 -5.13 4.37
N LYS A 59 6.49 -5.93 4.40
CA LYS A 59 6.21 -6.85 5.52
C LYS A 59 7.29 -7.92 5.68
N ALA A 60 7.83 -8.44 4.58
CA ALA A 60 8.94 -9.39 4.62
C ALA A 60 10.23 -8.75 5.16
N ILE A 61 10.52 -7.50 4.78
CA ILE A 61 11.65 -6.72 5.30
C ILE A 61 11.49 -6.51 6.81
N GLU A 62 10.33 -6.03 7.27
CA GLU A 62 10.06 -5.83 8.71
C GLU A 62 10.25 -7.13 9.51
N ALA A 63 9.77 -8.26 8.98
CA ALA A 63 9.95 -9.56 9.61
C ALA A 63 11.43 -9.96 9.68
N GLN A 64 12.18 -9.74 8.60
CA GLN A 64 13.61 -10.03 8.53
C GLN A 64 14.42 -9.17 9.51
N GLU A 65 14.10 -7.88 9.63
CA GLU A 65 14.75 -6.97 10.59
C GLU A 65 14.54 -7.45 12.05
N ILE A 66 13.34 -7.95 12.38
CA ILE A 66 13.05 -8.52 13.69
C ILE A 66 13.88 -9.80 13.93
N ILE A 67 13.95 -10.69 12.93
CA ILE A 67 14.75 -11.92 13.01
C ILE A 67 16.22 -11.57 13.25
N GLU A 68 16.78 -10.64 12.49
CA GLU A 68 18.16 -10.19 12.66
C GLU A 68 18.40 -9.59 14.04
N LEU A 69 17.49 -8.76 14.52
CA LEU A 69 17.59 -8.19 15.86
C LEU A 69 17.58 -9.27 16.95
N VAL A 70 16.71 -10.26 16.85
CA VAL A 70 16.62 -11.37 17.81
C VAL A 70 17.85 -12.28 17.73
N LEU A 71 18.33 -12.62 16.53
CA LEU A 71 19.52 -13.46 16.38
C LEU A 71 20.78 -12.74 16.86
N VAL A 72 21.00 -11.49 16.43
CA VAL A 72 22.22 -10.73 16.79
C VAL A 72 22.24 -10.35 18.27
N LYS A 73 21.11 -9.90 18.85
CA LYS A 73 21.06 -9.54 20.28
C LYS A 73 20.87 -10.75 21.19
N GLY A 74 20.13 -11.78 20.74
CA GLY A 74 19.91 -13.01 21.48
C GLY A 74 21.18 -13.87 21.61
N ILE A 75 22.09 -13.81 20.64
CA ILE A 75 23.41 -14.46 20.72
C ILE A 75 24.33 -13.73 21.72
N LYS A 76 24.29 -12.39 21.77
CA LYS A 76 25.11 -11.59 22.70
C LYS A 76 24.75 -11.77 24.19
N ASN A 77 23.52 -12.17 24.51
CA ASN A 77 23.10 -12.42 25.89
C ASN A 77 23.33 -13.88 26.36
N LYS A 78 23.93 -14.73 25.51
CA LYS A 78 24.23 -16.15 25.82
C LYS A 78 25.73 -16.44 25.92
N GLN A 79 26.59 -15.42 25.82
CA GLN A 79 28.03 -15.47 26.11
C GLN A 79 28.29 -14.71 27.41
#